data_AF-A0AAW7ECE8-F1
#
_entry.id   AF-A0AAW7ECE8-F1
#
_cell.length_a   1.000
_cell.length_b   1.000
_cell.length_c   1.000
_cell.angle_alpha   90.00
_cell.angle_beta   90.00
_cell.angle_gamma   90.00
#
_symmetry.space_group_name_H-M   'P 1'
#
loop_
_entity.id
_entity.type
_entity.pdbx_description
1 polymer ?
#
loop_
_entity_poly.entity_id
_entity_poly.type
_entity_poly.pdbx_seq_one_letter_code
_entity_poly.pdbx_strand_id
1 'polypeptide(L)'
;MENFRFDHCKFKATEILNKKLIEIRQQELDKNYEIKLTNELIKEIPELDFCLEKYINNISFDLKNIIKKKNNIANIIKNIESCIY
;
A
#
# COMPACT_ATOMS: atom_id res chain seq x y z
N MET A 1 -25.40 -16.35 -22.22
CA MET A 1 -25.04 -16.85 -20.87
C MET A 1 -23.56 -16.64 -20.54
N GLU A 2 -22.64 -16.68 -21.51
CA GLU A 2 -21.19 -16.50 -21.26
C GLU A 2 -20.83 -15.08 -20.78
N ASN A 3 -21.41 -14.04 -21.38
CA ASN A 3 -21.16 -12.64 -20.96
C ASN A 3 -21.51 -12.40 -19.48
N PHE A 4 -22.62 -12.97 -18.99
CA PHE A 4 -23.00 -12.87 -17.58
C PHE A 4 -21.98 -13.53 -16.63
N ARG A 5 -21.44 -14.70 -17.02
CA ARG A 5 -20.41 -15.37 -16.21
C ARG A 5 -19.11 -14.58 -16.20
N PHE A 6 -18.72 -14.04 -17.35
CA PHE A 6 -17.52 -13.23 -17.49
C PHE A 6 -17.61 -11.94 -16.65
N ASP A 7 -18.71 -11.20 -16.77
CA ASP A 7 -18.95 -9.97 -16.01
C ASP A 7 -19.00 -10.24 -14.50
N HIS A 8 -19.65 -11.32 -14.07
CA HIS A 8 -19.69 -11.72 -12.67
C HIS A 8 -18.30 -12.08 -12.12
N CYS A 9 -17.50 -12.84 -12.88
CA CYS A 9 -16.14 -13.19 -12.48
C CYS A 9 -15.22 -11.96 -12.42
N LYS A 10 -15.35 -11.06 -13.41
CA LYS A 10 -14.64 -9.77 -13.46
C LYS A 10 -14.95 -8.92 -12.24
N PHE A 11 -16.24 -8.74 -11.92
CA PHE A 11 -16.69 -8.02 -10.73
C PHE A 11 -16.10 -8.61 -9.44
N LYS A 12 -16.26 -9.94 -9.25
CA LYS A 12 -15.74 -10.62 -8.05
C LYS A 12 -14.22 -10.48 -7.90
N ALA A 13 -13.47 -10.56 -8.99
CA ALA A 13 -12.02 -10.38 -8.96
C ALA A 13 -11.64 -8.93 -8.57
N THR A 14 -12.31 -7.94 -9.16
CA THR A 14 -12.07 -6.53 -8.83
C THR A 14 -12.43 -6.22 -7.37
N GLU A 15 -13.51 -6.77 -6.83
CA GLU A 15 -13.87 -6.59 -5.40
C GLU A 15 -12.80 -7.14 -4.45
N ILE A 16 -12.30 -8.34 -4.70
CA ILE A 16 -11.24 -8.97 -3.89
C ILE A 16 -9.98 -8.10 -3.91
N LEU A 17 -9.57 -7.65 -5.09
CA LEU A 17 -8.37 -6.83 -5.24
C LEU A 17 -8.54 -5.44 -4.62
N ASN A 18 -9.72 -4.83 -4.72
CA ASN A 18 -10.02 -3.56 -4.08
C ASN A 18 -9.94 -3.65 -2.55
N LYS A 19 -10.46 -4.72 -1.95
CA LYS A 19 -10.28 -4.99 -0.51
C LYS A 19 -8.80 -5.07 -0.15
N LYS A 20 -8.01 -5.78 -0.96
CA LYS A 20 -6.56 -5.86 -0.72
C LYS A 20 -5.84 -4.53 -0.89
N LEU A 21 -6.29 -3.71 -1.83
CA LEU A 21 -5.75 -2.37 -2.06
C LEU A 21 -6.01 -1.44 -0.88
N ILE A 22 -7.18 -1.54 -0.24
CA ILE A 22 -7.51 -0.79 0.99
C ILE A 22 -6.57 -1.19 2.13
N GLU A 23 -6.36 -2.49 2.35
CA GLU A 23 -5.41 -2.97 3.37
C GLU A 23 -3.99 -2.41 3.16
N ILE A 24 -3.51 -2.41 1.91
CA ILE A 24 -2.17 -1.89 1.59
C ILE A 24 -2.10 -0.37 1.79
N ARG A 25 -3.16 0.38 1.47
CA ARG A 25 -3.23 1.82 1.73
C ARG A 25 -3.18 2.12 3.23
N GLN A 26 -3.84 1.30 4.06
CA GLN A 26 -3.75 1.45 5.51
C GLN A 26 -2.32 1.22 5.99
N GLN A 27 -1.64 0.17 5.51
CA GLN A 27 -0.23 -0.08 5.85
C GLN A 27 0.70 1.09 5.48
N GLU A 28 0.46 1.71 4.31
CA GLU A 28 1.19 2.91 3.88
C GLU A 28 0.95 4.09 4.81
N LEU A 29 -0.29 4.33 5.24
CA LEU A 29 -0.63 5.38 6.20
C LEU A 29 0.03 5.14 7.56
N ASP A 30 -0.01 3.91 8.06
CA ASP A 30 0.60 3.54 9.34
C ASP A 30 2.12 3.79 9.32
N LYS A 31 2.81 3.40 8.25
CA LYS A 31 4.27 3.65 8.10
C LYS A 31 4.61 5.12 7.97
N ASN A 32 3.82 5.91 7.25
CA ASN A 32 4.01 7.36 7.20
C ASN A 32 3.80 8.01 8.57
N TYR A 33 2.83 7.52 9.35
CA TYR A 33 2.59 7.99 10.71
C TYR A 33 3.74 7.64 11.66
N GLU A 34 4.28 6.42 11.58
CA GLU A 34 5.49 6.01 12.32
C GLU A 34 6.68 6.95 12.03
N ILE A 35 6.92 7.29 10.76
CA ILE A 35 7.97 8.26 10.38
C ILE A 35 7.71 9.63 11.00
N LYS A 36 6.45 10.11 10.97
CA LYS A 36 6.08 11.41 11.54
C LYS A 36 6.36 11.44 13.05
N LEU A 37 5.90 10.44 13.79
CA LEU A 37 6.14 10.32 15.23
C LEU A 37 7.63 10.25 15.55
N THR A 38 8.39 9.49 14.76
CA THR A 38 9.85 9.37 14.96
C THR A 38 10.55 10.71 14.75
N ASN A 39 10.15 11.48 13.74
CA ASN A 39 10.67 12.83 13.53
C ASN A 39 10.30 13.81 14.65
N GLU A 40 9.11 13.68 15.24
CA GLU A 40 8.72 14.46 16.41
C GLU A 40 9.60 14.11 17.63
N LEU A 41 9.86 12.83 17.87
CA LEU A 41 10.77 12.37 18.92
C LEU A 41 12.20 12.88 18.75
N ILE A 42 12.73 12.91 17.52
CA ILE A 42 14.06 13.48 17.25
C ILE A 42 14.12 14.96 17.66
N LYS A 43 13.04 15.72 17.47
CA LYS A 43 12.99 17.13 17.86
C LYS A 43 12.92 17.31 19.37
N GLU A 44 12.20 16.44 20.06
CA GLU A 44 12.08 16.49 21.52
C GLU A 44 13.31 15.94 22.24
N ILE A 45 13.98 14.96 21.65
CA ILE A 45 15.13 14.25 22.23
C ILE A 45 16.25 14.10 21.17
N PRO A 46 16.97 15.19 20.85
CA PRO A 46 18.02 15.18 19.83
C PRO A 46 19.15 14.19 20.12
N GLU A 47 19.40 13.82 21.37
CA GLU A 47 20.43 12.86 21.78
C GLU A 47 20.20 11.44 21.23
N LEU A 48 18.98 11.15 20.74
CA LEU A 48 18.61 9.88 20.13
C LEU A 48 18.59 9.92 18.59
N ASP A 49 18.98 11.03 17.97
CA ASP A 49 18.89 11.25 16.52
C ASP A 49 19.47 10.08 15.71
N PHE A 50 20.69 9.64 16.04
CA PHE A 50 21.40 8.57 15.35
C PHE A 50 20.59 7.26 15.31
N CYS A 51 19.97 6.90 16.43
CA CYS A 51 19.17 5.68 16.54
C CYS A 51 17.84 5.83 15.78
N LEU A 52 17.20 6.98 15.87
CA LEU A 52 15.88 7.25 15.29
C LEU A 52 15.96 7.48 13.77
N GLU A 53 17.01 8.11 13.26
CA GLU A 53 17.27 8.24 11.81
C GLU A 53 17.47 6.87 11.15
N LYS A 54 18.21 5.97 11.81
CA LYS A 54 18.36 4.59 11.34
C LYS A 54 17.01 3.86 11.28
N TYR A 55 16.14 4.08 12.26
CA TYR A 55 14.79 3.52 12.27
C TYR A 55 13.93 4.09 11.13
N ILE A 56 13.96 5.41 10.89
CA ILE A 56 13.29 6.05 9.75
C ILE A 56 13.74 5.46 8.43
N ASN A 57 15.03 5.21 8.25
CA ASN A 57 15.58 4.60 7.03
C ASN A 57 15.01 3.19 6.78
N ASN A 58 14.87 2.38 7.84
CA ASN A 58 14.26 1.05 7.74
C ASN A 58 12.78 1.14 7.36
N ILE A 59 12.00 2.02 8.01
CA ILE A 59 10.58 2.23 7.66
C ILE A 59 10.45 2.70 6.22
N SER A 60 11.32 3.61 5.79
CA SER A 60 11.32 4.16 4.42
C SER A 60 11.60 3.08 3.36
N PHE A 61 12.44 2.10 3.69
CA PHE A 61 12.67 0.94 2.83
C PHE A 61 11.40 0.08 2.71
N ASP A 62 10.74 -0.21 3.83
CA ASP A 62 9.48 -0.98 3.83
C ASP A 62 8.35 -0.24 3.10
N LEU A 63 8.28 1.08 3.24
CA LEU A 63 7.31 1.92 2.55
C LEU A 63 7.44 1.81 1.03
N LYS A 64 8.67 1.75 0.49
CA LYS A 64 8.90 1.51 -0.95
C LYS A 64 8.32 0.18 -1.39
N ASN A 65 8.44 -0.87 -0.58
CA ASN A 65 7.87 -2.18 -0.87
C ASN A 65 6.34 -2.16 -0.83
N ILE A 66 5.74 -1.43 0.12
CA ILE A 66 4.28 -1.23 0.22
C ILE A 66 3.76 -0.49 -1.02
N ILE A 67 4.41 0.61 -1.42
CA ILE A 67 4.04 1.38 -2.62
C ILE A 67 4.12 0.51 -3.88
N LYS A 68 5.18 -0.31 -4.01
CA LYS A 68 5.30 -1.25 -5.13
C LYS A 68 4.15 -2.25 -5.17
N LYS A 69 3.79 -2.85 -4.02
CA LYS A 69 2.64 -3.77 -3.91
C LYS A 69 1.33 -3.07 -4.28
N LYS A 70 1.11 -1.85 -3.80
CA LYS A 70 -0.06 -1.01 -4.12
C LYS A 70 -0.21 -0.81 -5.63
N ASN A 71 0.87 -0.39 -6.29
CA ASN A 71 0.88 -0.15 -7.72
C ASN A 71 0.64 -1.43 -8.52
N ASN A 72 1.23 -2.55 -8.10
CA ASN A 72 1.01 -3.84 -8.75
C ASN A 72 -0.47 -4.25 -8.67
N ILE A 73 -1.13 -4.14 -7.51
CA ILE A 73 -2.55 -4.49 -7.38
C ILE A 73 -3.43 -3.55 -8.22
N ALA A 74 -3.16 -2.24 -8.19
CA ALA A 74 -3.90 -1.27 -9.00
C ALA A 74 -3.78 -1.57 -10.50
N ASN A 75 -2.60 -1.97 -10.97
CA ASN A 75 -2.39 -2.39 -12.35
C ASN A 75 -3.15 -3.68 -12.71
N ILE A 76 -3.20 -4.66 -11.79
CA ILE A 76 -3.98 -5.89 -12.01
C ILE A 76 -5.48 -5.56 -12.14
N ILE A 77 -6.02 -4.70 -11.26
CA ILE A 77 -7.42 -4.25 -11.34
C ILE A 77 -7.68 -3.60 -12.69
N LYS A 78 -6.85 -2.65 -13.10
CA LYS A 78 -6.98 -1.96 -14.39
C LYS A 78 -6.96 -2.93 -15.57
N ASN A 79 -6.08 -3.93 -15.53
CA ASN A 79 -5.99 -4.94 -16.57
C ASN A 79 -7.28 -5.79 -16.64
N ILE A 80 -7.80 -6.24 -15.49
CA ILE A 80 -9.08 -6.97 -15.42
C ILE A 80 -10.23 -6.11 -15.96
N GLU A 81 -10.32 -4.84 -15.55
CA GLU A 81 -11.34 -3.89 -16.01
C GLU A 81 -11.27 -3.64 -17.52
N SER A 82 -10.06 -3.63 -18.10
CA SER A 82 -9.84 -3.48 -19.54
C SER A 82 -10.05 -4.76 -20.35
N CYS A 83 -10.21 -5.93 -19.71
CA CYS A 83 -10.52 -7.15 -20.43
C CYS A 83 -11.91 -7.03 -21.06
N ILE A 84 -11.94 -7.03 -22.39
CA ILE A 84 -13.12 -7.10 -23.24
C ILE A 84 -13.10 -8.51 -23.87
N TYR A 85 -14.21 -9.23 -23.76
CA TYR A 85 -14.41 -10.58 -24.31
C TYR A 85 -15.45 -10.51 -25.42
#